data_AF-A0A836SK80-F1
#
_entry.id   AF-A0A836SK80-F1
#
_cell.length_a   1.000
_cell.length_b   1.000
_cell.length_c   1.000
_cell.angle_alpha   90.00
_cell.angle_beta   90.00
_cell.angle_gamma   90.00
#
_symmetry.space_group_name_H-M   'P 1'
#
loop_
_entity.id
_entity.type
_entity.pdbx_description
1 polymer ?
#
loop_
_entity_poly.entity_id
_entity_poly.type
_entity_poly.pdbx_seq_one_letter_code
_entity_poly.pdbx_strand_id
1 'polypeptide(L)'
;MWMKQTIGEQRQIMTALFEPALLNLSKVSVVVWSDLDSLDKVLSTHFASIPHCHLVYAVDKFGKQISSNISTNGIDNSYRNQDLSRRPYCVSLYPKRHFTLSSVYISHTTGRPCISALQPVMEGQQFLGFVAADFDIRHLPLSINSKTSSYGQHHHYNPVNKPKRQRRVTNIFDKYQDDIQGILNKLISKHGVFHVMIHYSSTQVLLWQMDDPYEYAIYEIEQLLDPDMYLVYPRCSYPDKAKVSTRTVQQVLKRFRTLRLADDSIYLRSGSLNIMNALVGLTFSCEGTEYWQTEEFLGKDICDWF
;
A
#
# COMPACT_ATOMS: atom_id res chain seq x y z
N MET A 1 -5.53 -23.49 14.58
CA MET A 1 -4.57 -22.36 14.72
C MET A 1 -3.82 -22.23 13.40
N TRP A 2 -4.29 -21.38 12.48
CA TRP A 2 -3.65 -21.21 11.17
C TRP A 2 -2.81 -19.93 11.23
N MET A 3 -1.48 -20.08 11.26
CA MET A 3 -0.55 -18.95 11.29
C MET A 3 -0.65 -18.16 9.98
N LYS A 4 -0.70 -16.83 10.12
CA LYS A 4 -0.53 -15.87 9.03
C LYS A 4 0.90 -16.02 8.49
N GLN A 5 1.07 -16.08 7.17
CA GLN A 5 2.41 -16.08 6.57
C GLN A 5 2.92 -14.64 6.44
N THR A 6 4.08 -14.34 7.00
CA THR A 6 4.79 -13.06 6.82
C THR A 6 5.30 -12.93 5.38
N ILE A 7 5.61 -11.71 4.94
CA ILE A 7 6.24 -11.46 3.63
C ILE A 7 7.55 -12.25 3.49
N GLY A 8 8.29 -12.43 4.59
CA GLY A 8 9.51 -13.25 4.62
C GLY A 8 9.22 -14.74 4.33
N GLU A 9 8.20 -15.31 4.96
CA GLU A 9 7.81 -16.71 4.77
C GLU A 9 7.28 -16.98 3.35
N GLN A 10 6.50 -16.05 2.79
CA GLN A 10 6.07 -16.14 1.38
C GLN A 10 7.26 -16.13 0.43
N ARG A 11 8.27 -15.28 0.68
CA ARG A 11 9.50 -15.25 -0.12
C ARG A 11 10.31 -16.53 0.01
N GLN A 12 10.37 -17.15 1.19
CA GLN A 12 11.01 -18.47 1.35
C GLN A 12 10.31 -19.57 0.54
N ILE A 13 8.98 -19.59 0.54
CA ILE A 13 8.19 -20.55 -0.25
C ILE A 13 8.45 -20.34 -1.75
N MET A 14 8.43 -19.09 -2.22
CA MET A 14 8.73 -18.76 -3.62
C MET A 14 10.15 -19.16 -4.02
N THR A 15 11.14 -18.91 -3.15
CA THR A 15 12.53 -19.37 -3.40
C THR A 15 12.58 -20.88 -3.54
N ALA A 16 12.00 -21.62 -2.59
CA ALA A 16 11.98 -23.08 -2.62
C ALA A 16 11.26 -23.64 -3.87
N LEU A 17 10.26 -22.91 -4.39
CA LEU A 17 9.49 -23.30 -5.57
C LEU A 17 10.23 -23.04 -6.89
N PHE A 18 10.96 -21.92 -7.01
CA PHE A 18 11.54 -21.48 -8.29
C PHE A 18 13.02 -21.80 -8.45
N GLU A 19 13.79 -21.72 -7.37
CA GLU A 19 15.25 -21.87 -7.42
C GLU A 19 15.71 -23.20 -8.04
N PRO A 20 15.12 -24.38 -7.72
CA PRO A 20 15.58 -25.64 -8.29
C PRO A 20 15.46 -25.70 -9.83
N ALA A 21 14.33 -25.26 -10.38
CA ALA A 21 14.08 -25.26 -11.82
C ALA A 21 15.00 -24.27 -12.55
N LEU A 22 15.16 -23.07 -11.98
CA LEU A 22 16.01 -22.04 -12.55
C LEU A 22 17.50 -22.38 -12.46
N LEU A 23 17.94 -23.01 -11.36
CA LEU A 23 19.31 -23.51 -11.21
C LEU A 23 19.63 -24.58 -12.24
N ASN A 24 18.69 -25.48 -12.54
CA ASN A 24 18.86 -26.44 -13.62
C ASN A 24 18.95 -25.73 -14.98
N LEU A 25 18.06 -24.79 -15.25
CA LEU A 25 18.06 -24.02 -16.49
C LEU A 25 19.35 -23.24 -16.68
N SER A 26 19.90 -22.63 -15.62
CA SER A 26 21.15 -21.88 -15.71
C SER A 26 22.33 -22.78 -16.07
N LYS A 27 22.41 -24.00 -15.51
CA LYS A 27 23.47 -24.98 -15.83
C LYS A 27 23.45 -25.40 -17.29
N VAL A 28 22.27 -25.68 -17.86
CA VAL A 28 22.15 -26.06 -19.28
C VAL A 28 22.43 -24.87 -20.18
N SER A 29 22.03 -23.67 -19.77
CA SER A 29 22.27 -22.42 -20.52
C SER A 29 23.75 -22.09 -20.68
N VAL A 30 24.63 -22.50 -19.75
CA VAL A 30 26.09 -22.27 -19.84
C VAL A 30 26.66 -22.83 -21.14
N VAL A 31 26.25 -24.05 -21.52
CA VAL A 31 26.82 -24.79 -22.67
C VAL A 31 26.55 -24.08 -24.00
N VAL A 32 25.44 -23.35 -24.09
CA VAL A 32 24.96 -22.70 -25.31
C VAL A 32 24.98 -21.18 -25.20
N TRP A 33 25.60 -20.60 -24.17
CA TRP A 33 25.48 -19.17 -23.85
C TRP A 33 25.95 -18.25 -24.98
N SER A 34 26.92 -18.70 -25.79
CA SER A 34 27.46 -17.94 -26.92
C SER A 34 26.67 -18.10 -28.22
N ASP A 35 25.77 -19.08 -28.30
CA ASP A 35 24.88 -19.30 -29.45
C ASP A 35 23.45 -18.94 -29.05
N LEU A 36 23.02 -17.73 -29.44
CA LEU A 36 21.76 -17.15 -28.99
C LEU A 36 20.53 -17.94 -29.48
N ASP A 37 20.61 -18.59 -30.64
CA ASP A 37 19.50 -19.37 -31.18
C ASP A 37 19.39 -20.71 -30.44
N SER A 38 20.53 -21.33 -30.11
CA SER A 38 20.58 -22.49 -29.22
C SER A 38 20.13 -22.13 -27.79
N LEU A 39 20.49 -20.95 -27.28
CA LEU A 39 20.06 -20.46 -25.98
C LEU A 39 18.53 -20.29 -25.92
N ASP A 40 17.92 -19.65 -26.93
CA ASP A 40 16.47 -19.53 -27.03
C ASP A 40 15.77 -20.89 -27.03
N LYS A 41 16.34 -21.86 -27.75
CA LYS A 41 15.80 -23.23 -27.79
C LYS A 41 15.87 -23.91 -26.42
N VAL A 42 16.96 -23.75 -25.68
CA VAL A 42 17.10 -24.26 -24.32
C VAL A 42 16.07 -23.61 -23.39
N LEU A 43 15.96 -22.28 -23.40
CA LEU A 43 15.00 -21.55 -22.57
C LEU A 43 13.55 -21.96 -22.90
N SER A 44 13.21 -22.11 -24.18
CA SER A 44 11.89 -22.57 -24.63
C SER A 44 11.58 -24.01 -24.20
N THR A 45 12.54 -24.93 -24.35
CA THR A 45 12.38 -26.34 -23.99
C THR A 45 12.10 -26.51 -22.49
N HIS A 46 12.74 -25.70 -21.66
CA HIS A 46 12.63 -25.79 -20.20
C HIS A 46 11.58 -24.84 -19.60
N PHE A 47 10.96 -23.96 -20.39
CA PHE A 47 9.99 -22.96 -19.90
C PHE A 47 8.87 -23.59 -19.06
N ALA A 48 8.26 -24.68 -19.55
CA ALA A 48 7.16 -25.37 -18.88
C ALA A 48 7.56 -26.04 -17.54
N SER A 49 8.87 -26.22 -17.28
CA SER A 49 9.37 -26.78 -16.02
C SER A 49 9.40 -25.76 -14.87
N ILE A 50 9.24 -24.47 -15.17
CA ILE A 50 9.24 -23.40 -14.16
C ILE A 50 7.78 -23.09 -13.79
N PRO A 51 7.33 -23.46 -12.58
CA PRO A 51 5.92 -23.31 -12.21
C PRO A 51 5.52 -21.84 -12.16
N HIS A 52 4.32 -21.52 -12.67
CA HIS A 52 3.73 -20.16 -12.69
C HIS A 52 4.52 -19.10 -13.48
N CYS A 53 5.52 -19.51 -14.27
CA CYS A 53 6.33 -18.58 -15.06
C CYS A 53 5.55 -18.05 -16.25
N HIS A 54 5.66 -16.74 -16.52
CA HIS A 54 5.03 -16.09 -17.68
C HIS A 54 6.05 -15.71 -18.75
N LEU A 55 7.29 -15.46 -18.33
CA LEU A 55 8.34 -14.97 -19.20
C LEU A 55 9.70 -15.45 -18.69
N VAL A 56 10.52 -15.99 -19.59
CA VAL A 56 11.93 -16.31 -19.32
C VAL A 56 12.81 -15.64 -20.36
N TYR A 57 13.94 -15.10 -19.92
CA TYR A 57 14.96 -14.51 -20.80
C TYR A 57 16.33 -14.53 -20.11
N ALA A 58 17.39 -14.37 -20.90
CA ALA A 58 18.77 -14.29 -20.45
C ALA A 58 19.31 -12.87 -20.61
N VAL A 59 20.02 -12.41 -19.59
CA VAL A 59 20.65 -11.09 -19.51
C VAL A 59 22.13 -11.28 -19.27
N ASP A 60 22.98 -10.55 -19.99
CA ASP A 60 24.43 -10.60 -19.78
C ASP A 60 24.86 -9.92 -18.47
N LYS A 61 26.15 -10.02 -18.14
CA LYS A 61 26.76 -9.39 -16.96
C LYS A 61 26.68 -7.86 -16.93
N PHE A 62 26.29 -7.21 -18.02
CA PHE A 62 26.12 -5.76 -18.11
C PHE A 62 24.65 -5.32 -18.03
N GLY A 63 23.72 -6.26 -17.84
CA GLY A 63 22.30 -5.95 -17.77
C GLY A 63 21.63 -5.82 -19.13
N LYS A 64 22.24 -6.30 -20.21
CA LYS A 64 21.66 -6.31 -21.55
C LYS A 64 21.02 -7.67 -21.84
N GLN A 65 19.77 -7.66 -22.31
CA GLN A 65 19.09 -8.90 -22.70
C GLN A 65 19.74 -9.47 -23.96
N ILE A 66 20.18 -10.73 -23.89
CA ILE A 66 20.86 -11.42 -25.01
C ILE A 66 19.96 -12.44 -25.71
N SER A 67 19.01 -13.05 -24.99
CA SER A 67 18.05 -14.00 -25.57
C SER A 67 16.77 -13.31 -26.03
N SER A 68 15.97 -14.04 -26.79
CA SER A 68 14.56 -13.72 -26.99
C SER A 68 13.77 -13.83 -25.69
N ASN A 69 12.60 -13.20 -25.68
CA ASN A 69 11.58 -13.43 -24.66
C ASN A 69 10.88 -14.75 -24.93
N ILE A 70 10.85 -15.63 -23.94
CA ILE A 70 10.16 -16.92 -24.01
C ILE A 70 8.92 -16.86 -23.13
N SER A 71 7.74 -17.02 -23.73
CA SER A 71 6.46 -17.00 -23.02
C SER A 71 5.53 -18.09 -23.54
N THR A 72 4.34 -18.19 -22.95
CA THR A 72 3.27 -19.05 -23.48
C THR A 72 2.82 -18.67 -24.89
N ASN A 73 3.09 -17.44 -25.32
CA ASN A 73 2.77 -16.96 -26.67
C ASN A 73 3.86 -17.30 -27.70
N GLY A 74 4.96 -17.93 -27.27
CA GLY A 74 6.08 -18.32 -28.11
C GLY A 74 7.36 -17.51 -27.85
N ILE A 75 8.24 -17.52 -28.83
CA ILE A 75 9.56 -16.89 -28.82
C ILE A 75 9.47 -15.53 -29.52
N ASP A 76 9.83 -14.46 -28.81
CA ASP A 76 9.86 -13.10 -29.34
C ASP A 76 11.28 -12.51 -29.29
N ASN A 77 11.91 -12.41 -30.45
CA ASN A 77 13.29 -11.93 -30.60
C ASN A 77 13.42 -10.40 -30.62
N SER A 78 12.32 -9.65 -30.66
CA SER A 78 12.34 -8.18 -30.71
C SER A 78 12.96 -7.53 -29.47
N TYR A 79 13.03 -8.28 -28.36
CA TYR A 79 13.60 -7.86 -27.09
C TYR A 79 15.12 -8.12 -26.95
N ARG A 80 15.73 -8.80 -27.93
CA ARG A 80 17.19 -8.97 -27.95
C ARG A 80 17.87 -7.61 -27.98
N ASN A 81 18.98 -7.47 -27.26
CA ASN A 81 19.77 -6.27 -27.09
C ASN A 81 19.12 -5.12 -26.31
N GLN A 82 17.94 -5.31 -25.70
CA GLN A 82 17.38 -4.29 -24.81
C GLN A 82 18.29 -4.07 -23.59
N ASP A 83 18.51 -2.80 -23.25
CA ASP A 83 19.18 -2.42 -22.00
C ASP A 83 18.19 -2.52 -20.83
N LEU A 84 18.47 -3.44 -19.90
CA LEU A 84 17.71 -3.65 -18.68
C LEU A 84 18.47 -3.19 -17.42
N SER A 85 19.70 -2.67 -17.56
CA SER A 85 20.58 -2.29 -16.45
C SER A 85 19.96 -1.27 -15.49
N ARG A 86 19.07 -0.41 -16.00
CA ARG A 86 18.39 0.65 -15.26
C ARG A 86 17.13 0.20 -14.52
N ARG A 87 16.71 -1.06 -14.67
CA ARG A 87 15.50 -1.53 -13.98
C ARG A 87 15.71 -1.54 -12.46
N PRO A 88 14.69 -1.23 -11.64
CA PRO A 88 14.82 -1.11 -10.18
C PRO A 88 15.43 -2.33 -9.48
N TYR A 89 15.29 -3.53 -10.07
CA TYR A 89 15.90 -4.77 -9.57
C TYR A 89 17.32 -5.03 -10.10
N CYS A 90 17.68 -4.48 -11.28
CA CYS A 90 18.98 -4.66 -11.91
C CYS A 90 20.10 -3.91 -11.21
N VAL A 91 19.80 -2.79 -10.54
CA VAL A 91 20.76 -2.00 -9.73
C VAL A 91 21.37 -2.84 -8.58
N SER A 92 20.74 -3.96 -8.21
CA SER A 92 21.21 -4.87 -7.16
C SER A 92 22.01 -6.10 -7.64
N LEU A 93 22.31 -6.19 -8.95
CA LEU A 93 22.89 -7.40 -9.57
C LEU A 93 24.42 -7.48 -9.55
N TYR A 94 25.11 -6.50 -8.98
CA TYR A 94 26.55 -6.52 -8.76
C TYR A 94 26.92 -6.93 -7.31
N PRO A 95 27.71 -8.00 -7.10
CA PRO A 95 27.56 -9.33 -7.65
C PRO A 95 26.85 -10.23 -6.61
N LYS A 96 25.51 -10.29 -6.64
CA LYS A 96 24.82 -11.38 -5.95
C LYS A 96 24.96 -12.64 -6.78
N ARG A 97 25.87 -13.53 -6.37
CA ARG A 97 26.13 -14.83 -7.02
C ARG A 97 25.18 -15.94 -6.54
N HIS A 98 24.00 -15.56 -6.08
CA HIS A 98 22.99 -16.47 -5.58
C HIS A 98 21.64 -16.09 -6.16
N PHE A 99 20.70 -17.05 -6.13
CA PHE A 99 19.32 -16.81 -6.49
C PHE A 99 18.76 -15.59 -5.77
N THR A 100 18.00 -14.75 -6.49
CA THR A 100 17.38 -13.55 -5.93
C THR A 100 15.98 -13.36 -6.49
N LEU A 101 15.04 -13.03 -5.61
CA LEU A 101 13.72 -12.51 -5.99
C LEU A 101 13.74 -10.98 -5.92
N SER A 102 13.19 -10.31 -6.93
CA SER A 102 12.98 -8.87 -6.90
C SER A 102 11.96 -8.46 -5.82
N SER A 103 11.89 -7.17 -5.54
CA SER A 103 10.65 -6.57 -5.00
C SER A 103 9.55 -6.61 -6.05
N VAL A 104 8.29 -6.45 -5.63
CA VAL A 104 7.16 -6.27 -6.56
C VAL A 104 7.36 -5.01 -7.38
N TYR A 105 7.13 -5.10 -8.70
CA TYR A 105 7.16 -3.97 -9.62
C TYR A 105 6.08 -4.11 -10.71
N ILE A 106 5.86 -3.07 -11.51
CA ILE A 106 4.92 -3.11 -12.63
C ILE A 106 5.66 -3.52 -13.90
N SER A 107 5.25 -4.63 -14.52
CA SER A 107 5.80 -5.09 -15.79
C SER A 107 5.57 -4.04 -16.88
N HIS A 108 6.63 -3.69 -17.61
CA HIS A 108 6.52 -2.82 -18.78
C HIS A 108 5.80 -3.50 -19.96
N THR A 109 5.84 -4.83 -20.04
CA THR A 109 5.24 -5.60 -21.13
C THR A 109 3.74 -5.79 -20.92
N THR A 110 3.31 -6.07 -19.68
CA THR A 110 1.91 -6.42 -19.38
C THR A 110 1.15 -5.33 -18.62
N GLY A 111 1.85 -4.34 -18.05
CA GLY A 111 1.26 -3.31 -17.18
C GLY A 111 0.80 -3.85 -15.82
N ARG A 112 1.16 -5.08 -15.45
CA ARG A 112 0.66 -5.75 -14.25
C ARG A 112 1.74 -5.88 -13.16
N PRO A 113 1.33 -5.93 -11.87
CA PRO A 113 2.24 -6.26 -10.78
C PRO A 113 2.89 -7.65 -10.95
N CYS A 114 4.21 -7.69 -10.92
CA CYS A 114 5.01 -8.91 -11.06
C CYS A 114 6.22 -8.92 -10.12
N ILE A 115 6.82 -10.10 -9.98
CA ILE A 115 8.15 -10.30 -9.40
C ILE A 115 9.03 -11.01 -10.43
N SER A 116 10.34 -10.79 -10.35
CA SER A 116 11.33 -11.52 -11.15
C SER A 116 12.21 -12.36 -10.25
N ALA A 117 12.42 -13.61 -10.63
CA ALA A 117 13.47 -14.46 -10.08
C ALA A 117 14.69 -14.41 -10.98
N LEU A 118 15.86 -14.24 -10.38
CA LEU A 118 17.13 -14.08 -11.07
C LEU A 118 18.07 -15.18 -10.61
N GLN A 119 18.46 -16.05 -11.55
CA GLN A 119 19.41 -17.12 -11.32
C GLN A 119 20.73 -16.82 -12.05
N PRO A 120 21.86 -16.73 -11.34
CA PRO A 120 23.14 -16.51 -11.98
C PRO A 120 23.56 -17.68 -12.88
N VAL A 121 24.18 -17.34 -14.01
CA VAL A 121 24.81 -18.27 -14.94
C VAL A 121 26.32 -18.18 -14.75
N MET A 122 26.92 -19.30 -14.34
CA MET A 122 28.34 -19.40 -13.97
C MET A 122 29.02 -20.48 -14.79
N GLU A 123 30.10 -20.12 -15.49
CA GLU A 123 31.02 -21.06 -16.12
C GLU A 123 32.26 -21.21 -15.25
N GLY A 124 32.28 -22.24 -14.40
CA GLY A 124 33.26 -22.34 -13.32
C GLY A 124 33.18 -21.13 -12.37
N GLN A 125 34.23 -20.30 -12.34
CA GLN A 125 34.24 -19.06 -11.54
C GLN A 125 33.80 -17.82 -12.34
N GLN A 126 33.61 -17.95 -13.66
CA GLN A 126 33.25 -16.85 -14.54
C GLN A 126 31.74 -16.60 -14.49
N PHE A 127 31.37 -15.35 -14.21
CA PHE A 127 29.98 -14.90 -14.24
C PHE A 127 29.61 -14.43 -15.65
N LEU A 128 28.63 -15.09 -16.27
CA LEU A 128 28.18 -14.82 -17.64
C LEU A 128 26.99 -13.85 -17.67
N GLY A 129 26.11 -13.93 -16.69
CA GLY A 129 24.87 -13.16 -16.63
C GLY A 129 23.80 -13.86 -15.78
N PHE A 130 22.53 -13.56 -16.03
CA PHE A 130 21.40 -14.15 -15.32
C PHE A 130 20.40 -14.78 -16.30
N VAL A 131 19.79 -15.89 -15.88
CA VAL A 131 18.46 -16.28 -16.37
C VAL A 131 17.43 -15.59 -15.48
N ALA A 132 16.55 -14.82 -16.10
CA ALA A 132 15.46 -14.11 -15.45
C ALA A 132 14.14 -14.81 -15.78
N ALA A 133 13.29 -14.95 -14.76
CA ALA A 133 11.93 -15.44 -14.91
C ALA A 133 10.94 -14.49 -14.23
N ASP A 134 9.91 -14.06 -14.96
CA ASP A 134 8.89 -13.15 -14.43
C ASP A 134 7.59 -13.90 -14.08
N PHE A 135 6.99 -13.48 -12.98
CA PHE A 135 5.79 -14.07 -12.40
C PHE A 135 4.75 -12.97 -12.12
N ASP A 136 3.56 -13.09 -12.72
CA ASP A 136 2.39 -12.31 -12.35
C ASP A 136 1.91 -12.75 -10.96
N ILE A 137 1.79 -11.79 -10.04
CA ILE A 137 1.49 -12.04 -8.63
C ILE A 137 0.17 -12.79 -8.45
N ARG A 138 -0.80 -12.60 -9.35
CA ARG A 138 -2.14 -13.21 -9.24
C ARG A 138 -2.13 -14.71 -9.47
N HIS A 139 -1.13 -15.20 -10.19
CA HIS A 139 -1.00 -16.62 -10.51
C HIS A 139 -0.06 -17.34 -9.57
N LEU A 140 0.57 -16.63 -8.62
CA LEU A 140 1.40 -17.23 -7.60
C LEU A 140 0.54 -17.86 -6.49
N PRO A 141 0.99 -18.98 -5.90
CA PRO A 141 0.31 -19.62 -4.78
C PRO A 141 0.57 -18.83 -3.48
N LEU A 142 0.18 -17.55 -3.47
CA LEU A 142 0.28 -16.68 -2.31
C LEU A 142 -0.98 -16.85 -1.46
N SER A 143 -0.78 -17.14 -0.17
CA SER A 143 -1.86 -17.18 0.81
C SER A 143 -2.42 -15.77 1.06
N ILE A 144 -3.32 -15.28 0.20
CA ILE A 144 -4.07 -14.02 0.45
C ILE A 144 -5.23 -14.34 1.37
N ASN A 145 -4.95 -14.59 2.65
CA ASN A 145 -5.98 -14.52 3.68
C ASN A 145 -6.14 -13.07 4.10
N SER A 146 -6.99 -12.33 3.40
CA SER A 146 -7.42 -10.98 3.74
C SER A 146 -8.37 -11.00 4.95
N LYS A 147 -7.90 -11.47 6.11
CA LYS A 147 -8.38 -10.89 7.36
C LYS A 147 -7.49 -9.70 7.62
N THR A 148 -8.04 -8.52 7.31
CA THR A 148 -7.57 -7.21 7.73
C THR A 148 -6.84 -7.34 9.07
N SER A 149 -5.52 -7.47 8.99
CA SER A 149 -4.68 -7.22 10.14
C SER A 149 -4.98 -5.77 10.50
N SER A 150 -5.49 -5.57 11.71
CA SER A 150 -5.38 -4.30 12.40
C SER A 150 -4.01 -3.73 12.08
N TYR A 151 -3.96 -2.68 11.27
CA TYR A 151 -2.78 -1.85 11.11
C TYR A 151 -2.55 -1.13 12.45
N GLY A 152 -2.12 -1.90 13.45
CA GLY A 152 -1.38 -1.43 14.61
C GLY A 152 0.08 -1.37 14.20
N GLN A 153 0.38 -0.50 13.24
CA GLN A 153 1.72 0.02 13.06
C GLN A 153 1.52 1.51 12.84
N HIS A 154 2.01 2.30 13.79
CA HIS A 154 2.16 3.74 13.64
C HIS A 154 3.01 4.00 12.39
N HIS A 155 2.37 4.18 11.24
CA HIS A 155 3.03 4.71 10.07
C HIS A 155 3.14 6.21 10.28
N HIS A 156 4.20 6.62 10.97
CA HIS A 156 4.70 7.99 10.89
C HIS A 156 5.07 8.25 9.42
N TYR A 157 4.14 8.80 8.65
CA TYR A 157 4.48 9.42 7.38
C TYR A 157 5.18 10.73 7.71
N ASN A 158 6.51 10.73 7.70
CA ASN A 158 7.32 11.94 7.74
C ASN A 158 7.40 12.54 6.33
N PRO A 159 6.86 13.75 6.07
CA PRO A 159 7.46 14.64 5.10
C PRO A 159 8.49 15.51 5.81
N VAL A 160 9.76 15.27 5.49
CA VAL A 160 10.84 16.23 5.71
C VAL A 160 10.51 17.47 4.90
N ASN A 161 10.10 18.54 5.58
CA ASN A 161 10.29 19.96 5.23
C ASN A 161 9.76 20.78 6.40
N LYS A 162 10.63 21.48 7.15
CA LYS A 162 10.22 22.42 8.21
C LYS A 162 9.28 23.46 7.61
N PRO A 163 7.96 23.45 7.88
CA PRO A 163 7.10 24.53 7.43
C PRO A 163 7.45 25.76 8.26
N LYS A 164 7.39 26.96 7.67
CA LYS A 164 7.32 28.21 8.45
C LYS A 164 6.30 28.02 9.57
N ARG A 165 6.62 28.41 10.81
CA ARG A 165 5.69 28.37 11.96
C ARG A 165 4.38 29.07 11.59
N GLN A 166 3.40 28.31 11.10
CA GLN A 166 2.06 28.79 10.79
C GLN A 166 1.31 28.87 12.12
N ARG A 167 0.94 30.07 12.52
CA ARG A 167 0.04 30.25 13.67
C ARG A 167 -1.38 29.88 13.27
N ARG A 168 -2.11 29.29 14.20
CA ARG A 168 -3.53 29.03 14.08
C ARG A 168 -4.26 30.34 13.81
N VAL A 169 -5.11 30.34 12.79
CA VAL A 169 -6.05 31.43 12.52
C VAL A 169 -7.43 30.92 12.92
N THR A 170 -8.10 31.68 13.78
CA THR A 170 -9.49 31.42 14.17
C THR A 170 -10.39 31.54 12.94
N ASN A 171 -11.24 30.54 12.71
CA ASN A 171 -12.16 30.53 11.58
C ASN A 171 -13.60 30.19 11.99
N ILE A 172 -14.49 30.08 11.00
CA ILE A 172 -15.92 29.81 11.24
C ILE A 172 -16.14 28.45 11.90
N PHE A 173 -15.28 27.46 11.63
CA PHE A 173 -15.34 26.16 12.29
C PHE A 173 -15.14 26.30 13.79
N ASP A 174 -14.14 27.08 14.20
CA ASP A 174 -13.83 27.30 15.63
C ASP A 174 -15.00 28.00 16.36
N LYS A 175 -15.75 28.87 15.65
CA LYS A 175 -16.93 29.56 16.20
C LYS A 175 -18.10 28.61 16.49
N TYR A 176 -18.38 27.68 15.58
CA TYR A 176 -19.54 26.76 15.69
C TYR A 176 -19.15 25.34 16.10
N GLN A 177 -18.00 25.19 16.73
CA GLN A 177 -17.39 23.88 16.92
C GLN A 177 -18.23 22.91 17.78
N ASP A 178 -18.97 23.44 18.75
CA ASP A 178 -19.84 22.62 19.61
C ASP A 178 -21.10 22.15 18.87
N ASP A 179 -21.69 23.02 18.05
CA ASP A 179 -22.83 22.68 17.19
C ASP A 179 -22.42 21.62 16.16
N ILE A 180 -21.28 21.83 15.49
CA ILE A 180 -20.74 20.89 14.49
C ILE A 180 -20.48 19.52 15.13
N GLN A 181 -19.88 19.45 16.33
CA GLN A 181 -19.70 18.17 17.02
C GLN A 181 -21.04 17.49 17.34
N GLY A 182 -22.05 18.25 17.75
CA GLY A 182 -23.40 17.74 17.99
C GLY A 182 -24.02 17.16 16.72
N ILE A 183 -23.89 17.87 15.60
CA ILE A 183 -24.36 17.44 14.28
C ILE A 183 -23.66 16.15 13.85
N LEU A 184 -22.32 16.13 13.87
CA LEU A 184 -21.54 14.96 13.48
C LEU A 184 -21.82 13.75 14.36
N ASN A 185 -21.92 13.94 15.68
CA ASN A 185 -22.31 12.87 16.59
C ASN A 185 -23.69 12.29 16.25
N LYS A 186 -24.66 13.15 15.92
CA LYS A 186 -26.01 12.70 15.55
C LYS A 186 -26.03 12.02 14.19
N LEU A 187 -25.31 12.54 13.20
CA LEU A 187 -25.18 11.92 11.88
C LEU A 187 -24.57 10.51 11.96
N ILE A 188 -23.52 10.36 12.76
CA ILE A 188 -22.88 9.07 13.01
C ILE A 188 -23.80 8.13 13.80
N SER A 189 -24.41 8.63 14.88
CA SER A 189 -25.16 7.80 15.82
C SER A 189 -26.57 7.41 15.36
N LYS A 190 -27.18 8.20 14.46
CA LYS A 190 -28.61 8.09 14.12
C LYS A 190 -28.93 8.19 12.62
N HIS A 191 -27.95 8.48 11.76
CA HIS A 191 -28.20 8.71 10.33
C HIS A 191 -27.18 8.01 9.40
N GLY A 192 -26.58 6.91 9.87
CA GLY A 192 -25.83 6.00 9.00
C GLY A 192 -24.51 6.54 8.46
N VAL A 193 -23.95 7.61 9.03
CA VAL A 193 -22.58 8.05 8.71
C VAL A 193 -21.59 7.16 9.44
N PHE A 194 -20.68 6.50 8.72
CA PHE A 194 -19.71 5.58 9.33
C PHE A 194 -18.28 6.11 9.34
N HIS A 195 -17.99 7.09 8.49
CA HIS A 195 -16.69 7.75 8.44
C HIS A 195 -16.92 9.26 8.29
N VAL A 196 -16.25 10.03 9.14
CA VAL A 196 -16.15 11.48 9.03
C VAL A 196 -14.69 11.89 8.89
N MET A 197 -14.41 12.88 8.04
CA MET A 197 -13.15 13.59 8.02
C MET A 197 -13.40 15.10 8.07
N ILE A 198 -12.80 15.76 9.05
CA ILE A 198 -12.89 17.19 9.29
C ILE A 198 -11.60 17.84 8.81
N HIS A 199 -11.70 18.80 7.89
CA HIS A 199 -10.59 19.68 7.52
C HIS A 199 -10.82 21.06 8.11
N TYR A 200 -10.18 21.34 9.25
CA TYR A 200 -10.30 22.61 9.94
C TYR A 200 -9.76 23.78 9.10
N SER A 201 -8.66 23.56 8.36
CA SER A 201 -8.01 24.61 7.56
C SER A 201 -8.83 25.05 6.35
N SER A 202 -9.49 24.12 5.65
CA SER A 202 -10.37 24.41 4.51
C SER A 202 -11.85 24.54 4.89
N THR A 203 -12.16 24.48 6.19
CA THR A 203 -13.53 24.58 6.74
C THR A 203 -14.52 23.64 6.05
N GLN A 204 -14.11 22.38 5.85
CA GLN A 204 -14.90 21.37 5.15
C GLN A 204 -15.02 20.10 5.99
N VAL A 205 -16.13 19.40 5.81
CA VAL A 205 -16.35 18.07 6.36
C VAL A 205 -16.73 17.10 5.26
N LEU A 206 -16.06 15.95 5.24
CA LEU A 206 -16.37 14.84 4.35
C LEU A 206 -17.10 13.76 5.16
N LEU A 207 -18.19 13.23 4.61
CA LEU A 207 -19.03 12.22 5.23
C LEU A 207 -19.22 11.04 4.28
N TRP A 208 -18.99 9.82 4.78
CA TRP A 208 -19.34 8.58 4.09
C TRP A 208 -20.55 7.92 4.75
N GLN A 209 -21.49 7.46 3.92
CA GLN A 209 -22.72 6.82 4.36
C GLN A 209 -22.66 5.30 4.19
N MET A 210 -23.31 4.57 5.09
CA MET A 210 -23.38 3.11 5.02
C MET A 210 -24.10 2.62 3.75
N ASP A 211 -25.08 3.37 3.28
CA ASP A 211 -25.90 3.00 2.11
C ASP A 211 -25.15 3.26 0.78
N ASP A 212 -24.20 4.19 0.78
CA ASP A 212 -23.28 4.43 -0.34
C ASP A 212 -21.85 4.61 0.18
N PRO A 213 -21.13 3.51 0.43
CA PRO A 213 -19.80 3.56 1.03
C PRO A 213 -18.68 3.94 0.05
N TYR A 214 -18.99 4.02 -1.26
CA TYR A 214 -18.00 4.29 -2.31
C TYR A 214 -17.84 5.79 -2.58
N GLU A 215 -18.85 6.58 -2.24
CA GLU A 215 -18.85 8.03 -2.40
C GLU A 215 -18.81 8.74 -1.05
N TYR A 216 -18.27 9.96 -1.07
CA TYR A 216 -18.31 10.87 0.07
C TYR A 216 -18.94 12.18 -0.35
N ALA A 217 -19.72 12.74 0.56
CA ALA A 217 -20.27 14.08 0.40
C ALA A 217 -19.37 15.09 1.10
N ILE A 218 -19.13 16.24 0.46
CA ILE A 218 -18.34 17.36 0.99
C ILE A 218 -19.31 18.46 1.41
N TYR A 219 -19.19 18.93 2.65
CA TYR A 219 -19.99 20.02 3.19
C TYR A 219 -19.10 21.16 3.66
N GLU A 220 -19.51 22.38 3.32
CA GLU A 220 -19.08 23.59 4.00
C GLU A 220 -19.82 23.74 5.34
N ILE A 221 -19.32 24.61 6.22
CA ILE A 221 -19.85 24.71 7.60
C ILE A 221 -21.27 25.26 7.62
N GLU A 222 -21.58 26.19 6.75
CA GLU A 222 -22.91 26.77 6.58
C GLU A 222 -23.93 25.69 6.19
N GLN A 223 -23.56 24.79 5.28
CA GLN A 223 -24.40 23.66 4.87
C GLN A 223 -24.56 22.64 5.99
N LEU A 224 -23.49 22.39 6.76
CA LEU A 224 -23.53 21.45 7.88
C LEU A 224 -24.42 21.96 9.02
N LEU A 225 -24.46 23.27 9.24
CA LEU A 225 -25.29 23.94 10.25
C LEU A 225 -26.76 24.05 9.85
N ASP A 226 -27.10 23.79 8.59
CA ASP A 226 -28.48 23.79 8.13
C ASP A 226 -29.29 22.68 8.85
N PRO A 227 -30.41 23.00 9.53
CA PRO A 227 -31.27 21.98 10.14
C PRO A 227 -31.75 20.90 9.16
N ASP A 228 -31.89 21.23 7.87
CA ASP A 228 -32.30 20.31 6.81
C ASP A 228 -31.20 19.29 6.46
N MET A 229 -29.99 19.44 7.00
CA MET A 229 -28.91 18.46 6.90
C MET A 229 -29.38 17.05 7.33
N TYR A 230 -30.27 16.95 8.32
CA TYR A 230 -30.81 15.66 8.75
C TYR A 230 -31.84 15.04 7.81
N LEU A 231 -32.37 15.81 6.85
CA LEU A 231 -33.31 15.31 5.83
C LEU A 231 -32.57 14.62 4.68
N VAL A 232 -31.35 15.07 4.38
CA VAL A 232 -30.47 14.45 3.37
C VAL A 232 -30.04 13.05 3.82
N TYR A 233 -29.89 12.83 5.13
CA TYR A 233 -29.47 11.56 5.69
C TYR A 233 -30.64 10.81 6.32
N PRO A 234 -31.09 9.67 5.76
CA PRO A 234 -32.18 8.90 6.35
C PRO A 234 -31.82 8.43 7.76
N ARG A 235 -32.82 8.35 8.64
CA ARG A 235 -32.59 7.78 9.98
C ARG A 235 -32.20 6.32 9.85
N CYS A 236 -31.13 5.95 10.54
CA CYS A 236 -30.60 4.59 10.55
C CYS A 236 -30.19 4.22 11.97
N SER A 237 -30.49 2.98 12.38
CA SER A 237 -30.02 2.44 13.65
C SER A 237 -28.49 2.43 13.66
N TYR A 238 -27.90 2.64 14.84
CA TYR A 238 -26.45 2.52 14.96
C TYR A 238 -26.03 1.09 14.59
N PRO A 239 -25.04 0.90 13.70
CA PRO A 239 -24.78 -0.42 13.13
C PRO A 239 -24.20 -1.37 14.18
N ASP A 240 -24.78 -2.57 14.31
CA ASP A 240 -24.34 -3.60 15.27
C ASP A 240 -22.88 -4.02 15.07
N LYS A 241 -22.36 -3.86 13.85
CA LYS A 241 -20.97 -4.18 13.47
C LYS A 241 -19.99 -3.04 13.77
N ALA A 242 -20.44 -1.89 14.27
CA ALA A 242 -19.53 -0.81 14.66
C ALA A 242 -18.60 -1.28 15.78
N LYS A 243 -17.30 -1.00 15.60
CA LYS A 243 -16.27 -1.25 16.62
C LYS A 243 -16.18 -0.13 17.64
N VAL A 244 -16.77 1.02 17.34
CA VAL A 244 -16.75 2.22 18.18
C VAL A 244 -18.14 2.42 18.75
N SER A 245 -18.27 2.59 20.07
CA SER A 245 -19.58 2.90 20.69
C SER A 245 -19.99 4.35 20.43
N THR A 246 -21.28 4.66 20.48
CA THR A 246 -21.77 6.06 20.38
C THR A 246 -21.17 6.97 21.46
N ARG A 247 -20.92 6.45 22.66
CA ARG A 247 -20.20 7.16 23.72
C ARG A 247 -18.75 7.46 23.32
N THR A 248 -18.07 6.49 22.71
CA THR A 248 -16.70 6.65 22.22
C THR A 248 -16.64 7.66 21.08
N VAL A 249 -17.63 7.68 20.17
CA VAL A 249 -17.74 8.72 19.13
C VAL A 249 -17.77 10.13 19.74
N GLN A 250 -18.61 10.35 20.76
CA GLN A 250 -18.68 11.64 21.47
C GLN A 250 -17.33 12.02 22.09
N GLN A 251 -16.63 11.06 22.71
CA GLN A 251 -15.32 11.28 23.31
C GLN A 251 -14.26 11.65 22.27
N VAL A 252 -14.24 10.97 21.12
CA VAL A 252 -13.30 11.26 20.03
C VAL A 252 -13.54 12.65 19.46
N LEU A 253 -14.79 13.00 19.14
CA LEU A 253 -15.15 14.32 18.61
C LEU A 253 -14.80 15.44 19.59
N LYS A 254 -15.06 15.23 20.89
CA LYS A 254 -14.64 16.17 21.95
C LYS A 254 -13.12 16.31 22.02
N ARG A 255 -12.38 15.21 21.84
CA ARG A 255 -10.92 15.24 21.87
C ARG A 255 -10.33 15.95 20.64
N PHE A 256 -10.92 15.80 19.46
CA PHE A 256 -10.54 16.61 18.28
C PHE A 256 -10.67 18.10 18.56
N ARG A 257 -11.75 18.51 19.25
CA ARG A 257 -11.92 19.90 19.68
C ARG A 257 -10.80 20.36 20.60
N THR A 258 -10.49 19.57 21.63
CA THR A 258 -9.38 19.91 22.53
C THR A 258 -8.07 20.08 21.76
N LEU A 259 -7.72 19.14 20.88
CA LEU A 259 -6.49 19.20 20.08
C LEU A 259 -6.47 20.34 19.06
N ARG A 260 -7.63 20.78 18.57
CA ARG A 260 -7.77 21.93 17.66
C ARG A 260 -7.54 23.26 18.38
N LEU A 261 -7.96 23.37 19.63
CA LEU A 261 -8.00 24.64 20.38
C LEU A 261 -6.89 24.80 21.43
N ALA A 262 -6.09 23.77 21.67
CA ALA A 262 -5.15 23.74 22.79
C ALA A 262 -3.94 24.68 22.63
N ASP A 263 -3.40 24.86 21.43
CA ASP A 263 -2.22 25.70 21.18
C ASP A 263 -2.30 26.38 19.81
N ASP A 264 -1.64 27.53 19.67
CA ASP A 264 -1.65 28.29 18.41
C ASP A 264 -0.51 27.91 17.46
N SER A 265 0.47 27.13 17.91
CA SER A 265 1.62 26.64 17.14
C SER A 265 1.46 25.17 16.73
N ILE A 266 1.04 24.30 17.65
CA ILE A 266 0.76 22.88 17.42
C ILE A 266 -0.74 22.65 17.57
N TYR A 267 -1.45 22.50 16.47
CA TYR A 267 -2.91 22.31 16.49
C TYR A 267 -3.37 21.32 15.43
N LEU A 268 -4.53 20.72 15.68
CA LEU A 268 -5.17 19.82 14.74
C LEU A 268 -5.64 20.59 13.48
N ARG A 269 -5.15 20.18 12.31
CA ARG A 269 -5.58 20.68 10.99
C ARG A 269 -6.64 19.80 10.35
N SER A 270 -6.58 18.50 10.60
CA SER A 270 -7.64 17.57 10.25
C SER A 270 -7.75 16.41 11.21
N GLY A 271 -8.98 15.92 11.40
CA GLY A 271 -9.30 14.77 12.22
C GLY A 271 -10.28 13.86 11.48
N SER A 272 -10.07 12.55 11.51
CA SER A 272 -11.00 11.57 10.94
C SER A 272 -11.35 10.47 11.92
N LEU A 273 -12.56 9.95 11.84
CA LEU A 273 -13.03 8.82 12.64
C LEU A 273 -13.82 7.87 11.75
N ASN A 274 -13.44 6.59 11.76
CA ASN A 274 -14.19 5.52 11.12
C ASN A 274 -14.67 4.50 12.17
N ILE A 275 -15.99 4.38 12.33
CA ILE A 275 -16.59 3.56 13.39
C ILE A 275 -16.52 2.06 13.10
N MET A 276 -16.31 1.67 11.84
CA MET A 276 -16.30 0.27 11.40
C MET A 276 -14.93 -0.39 11.62
N ASN A 277 -13.85 0.38 11.52
CA ASN A 277 -12.50 -0.10 11.73
C ASN A 277 -11.81 0.46 12.99
N ALA A 278 -12.49 1.34 13.74
CA ALA A 278 -12.00 1.99 14.95
C ALA A 278 -10.73 2.84 14.74
N LEU A 279 -10.54 3.37 13.53
CA LEU A 279 -9.39 4.20 13.18
C LEU A 279 -9.69 5.68 13.37
N VAL A 280 -8.75 6.36 14.02
CA VAL A 280 -8.69 7.81 14.17
C VAL A 280 -7.48 8.33 13.40
N GLY A 281 -7.69 9.24 12.45
CA GLY A 281 -6.61 9.92 11.74
C GLY A 281 -6.45 11.36 12.24
N LEU A 282 -5.21 11.81 12.43
CA LEU A 282 -4.88 13.14 12.94
C LEU A 282 -3.79 13.77 12.07
N THR A 283 -3.97 15.03 11.68
CA THR A 283 -2.93 15.80 10.99
C THR A 283 -2.71 17.09 11.76
N PHE A 284 -1.52 17.28 12.32
CA PHE A 284 -1.16 18.50 13.04
C PHE A 284 -0.49 19.53 12.12
N SER A 285 -0.31 20.76 12.60
CA SER A 285 0.29 21.89 11.87
C SER A 285 1.75 21.66 11.47
N CYS A 286 2.53 20.96 12.29
CA CYS A 286 3.98 20.76 12.11
C CYS A 286 4.39 19.37 11.63
N GLU A 287 3.46 18.42 11.58
CA GLU A 287 3.74 17.00 11.35
C GLU A 287 2.90 16.42 10.19
N GLY A 288 3.20 15.17 9.85
CA GLY A 288 2.42 14.38 8.91
C GLY A 288 1.07 13.94 9.48
N THR A 289 0.45 12.97 8.82
CA THR A 289 -0.79 12.36 9.31
C THR A 289 -0.47 11.10 10.08
N GLU A 290 -1.03 10.98 11.27
CA GLU A 290 -0.94 9.80 12.12
C GLU A 290 -2.28 9.08 12.20
N TYR A 291 -2.23 7.76 12.44
CA TYR A 291 -3.40 6.94 12.63
C TYR A 291 -3.30 6.15 13.92
N TRP A 292 -4.41 6.09 14.65
CA TRP A 292 -4.51 5.51 15.99
C TRP A 292 -5.76 4.66 16.10
N GLN A 293 -5.74 3.59 16.89
CA GLN A 293 -6.98 2.96 17.34
C GLN A 293 -7.72 3.90 18.30
N THR A 294 -9.06 3.90 18.27
CA THR A 294 -9.85 4.80 19.14
C THR A 294 -9.50 4.66 20.62
N GLU A 295 -9.22 3.45 21.10
CA GLU A 295 -8.87 3.20 22.50
C GLU A 295 -7.51 3.80 22.86
N GLU A 296 -6.50 3.60 22.02
CA GLU A 296 -5.15 4.18 22.20
C GLU A 296 -5.19 5.70 22.14
N PHE A 297 -5.91 6.25 21.15
CA PHE A 297 -6.11 7.69 20.99
C PHE A 297 -6.73 8.32 22.24
N LEU A 298 -7.77 7.68 22.81
CA LEU A 298 -8.44 8.17 24.00
C LEU A 298 -7.64 7.91 25.28
N GLY A 299 -6.77 6.90 25.31
CA GLY A 299 -5.92 6.55 26.46
C GLY A 299 -4.67 7.42 26.62
N LYS A 300 -4.16 8.03 25.54
CA LYS A 300 -3.01 8.94 25.57
C LYS A 300 -3.32 10.18 26.42
N ASP A 301 -2.35 10.76 27.13
CA ASP A 301 -2.57 12.03 27.83
C ASP A 301 -2.75 13.16 26.80
N ILE A 302 -3.44 14.24 27.16
CA ILE A 302 -3.56 15.41 26.27
C ILE A 302 -2.23 16.15 26.12
N CYS A 303 -1.38 16.14 27.16
CA CYS A 303 -0.07 16.77 27.16
C CYS A 303 0.91 16.10 26.19
N ASP A 304 0.75 14.80 25.93
CA ASP A 304 1.63 14.04 25.04
C ASP A 304 1.47 14.39 23.54
N TRP A 305 0.63 15.37 23.21
CA TRP A 305 0.39 15.86 21.85
C TRP A 305 1.08 17.21 21.55
N PHE A 306 1.69 17.85 22.56
CA PHE A 306 2.29 19.19 22.46
C PHE A 306 3.77 19.19 22.87
#